data_AF-A0A8B8Q217-F1
#
_entry.id   AF-A0A8B8Q217-F1
#
_cell.length_a   1.000
_cell.length_b   1.000
_cell.length_c   1.000
_cell.angle_alpha   90.00
_cell.angle_beta   90.00
_cell.angle_gamma   90.00
#
_symmetry.space_group_name_H-M   'P 1'
#
loop_
_entity.id
_entity.type
_entity.pdbx_description
1 polymer ?
#
loop_
_entity_poly.entity_id
_entity_poly.type
_entity_poly.pdbx_seq_one_letter_code
_entity_poly.pdbx_strand_id
1 'polypeptide(L)'
;MGGHSPCASCKLLRRRCARDCIFAPYFPSEDPHKFAIVHKVFGASNISKMLQELPAHQRADAVSSLVYEASARVRDPVYGCVGAISYLQNQVSQLQMQLAVAQAEVLCIQMQQDSSAMQLPRMVDVPSDDDKPSSPPFLLPNNLAHFLNLSPAS
;
A
#
# COMPACT_ATOMS: atom_id res chain seq x y z
N MET A 1 -12.09 20.99 -44.60
CA MET A 1 -11.00 20.93 -43.59
C MET A 1 -11.64 21.07 -42.22
N GLY A 2 -12.05 19.94 -41.62
CA GLY A 2 -12.70 19.95 -40.30
C GLY A 2 -11.74 20.53 -39.26
N GLY A 3 -12.09 21.68 -38.70
CA GLY A 3 -11.27 22.34 -37.69
C GLY A 3 -11.21 21.47 -36.44
N HIS A 4 -10.05 20.94 -36.11
CA HIS A 4 -9.83 20.29 -34.82
C HIS A 4 -10.21 21.28 -33.72
N SER A 5 -11.09 20.86 -32.81
CA SER A 5 -11.44 21.63 -31.63
C SER A 5 -10.15 21.99 -30.87
N PRO A 6 -10.02 23.23 -30.34
CA PRO A 6 -8.89 23.56 -29.49
C PRO A 6 -8.92 22.66 -28.25
N CYS A 7 -7.74 22.20 -27.82
CA CYS A 7 -7.61 21.43 -26.58
C CYS A 7 -8.12 22.22 -25.37
N ALA A 8 -8.43 21.54 -24.26
CA ALA A 8 -8.97 22.19 -23.07
C ALA A 8 -8.08 23.34 -22.56
N SER A 9 -6.76 23.20 -22.66
CA SER A 9 -5.80 24.27 -22.32
C SER A 9 -5.98 25.50 -23.17
N CYS A 10 -5.92 25.35 -24.49
CA CYS A 10 -6.01 26.49 -25.41
C CYS A 10 -7.40 27.13 -25.39
N LYS A 11 -8.46 26.33 -25.19
CA LYS A 11 -9.83 26.80 -25.01
C LYS A 11 -9.95 27.66 -23.74
N LEU A 12 -9.45 27.19 -22.60
CA LEU A 12 -9.51 27.91 -21.33
C LEU A 12 -8.67 29.20 -21.37
N LEU A 13 -7.47 29.13 -21.94
CA LEU A 13 -6.53 30.26 -22.06
C LEU A 13 -6.85 31.21 -23.22
N ARG A 14 -7.93 30.97 -23.98
CA ARG A 14 -8.36 31.78 -25.13
C ARG A 14 -7.26 32.04 -26.16
N ARG A 15 -6.43 31.03 -26.46
CA ARG A 15 -5.34 31.10 -27.45
C ARG A 15 -5.51 30.08 -28.57
N ARG A 16 -4.80 30.27 -29.69
CA ARG A 16 -4.78 29.31 -30.80
C ARG A 16 -4.14 27.98 -30.36
N CYS A 17 -4.75 26.86 -30.73
CA CYS A 17 -4.17 25.52 -30.55
C CYS A 17 -3.32 25.17 -31.77
N ALA A 18 -1.98 25.18 -31.62
CA ALA A 18 -1.05 24.78 -32.67
C ALA A 18 -1.05 23.24 -32.85
N ARG A 19 -0.53 22.77 -34.00
CA ARG A 19 -0.46 21.33 -34.32
C ARG A 19 0.47 20.56 -33.37
N ASP A 20 1.48 21.23 -32.85
CA ASP A 20 2.50 20.74 -31.92
C ASP A 20 2.22 21.15 -30.46
N CYS A 21 0.97 21.49 -30.14
CA CYS A 21 0.59 21.91 -28.78
C CYS A 21 0.88 20.80 -27.75
N ILE A 22 1.81 21.07 -26.82
CA ILE A 22 2.21 20.12 -25.76
C ILE A 22 1.06 19.67 -24.86
N PHE A 23 0.00 20.48 -24.72
CA PHE A 23 -1.15 20.15 -23.89
C PHE A 23 -2.18 19.28 -24.62
N ALA A 24 -2.23 19.33 -25.95
CA ALA A 24 -3.31 18.71 -26.73
C ALA A 24 -3.43 17.19 -26.54
N PRO A 25 -2.34 16.41 -26.45
CA PRO A 25 -2.44 14.96 -26.22
C PRO A 25 -3.01 14.58 -24.84
N TYR A 26 -2.90 15.46 -23.85
CA TYR A 26 -3.20 15.11 -22.45
C TYR A 26 -4.44 15.80 -21.88
N PHE A 27 -4.87 16.90 -22.50
CA PHE A 27 -6.01 17.74 -22.12
C PHE A 27 -6.96 17.94 -23.31
N PRO A 28 -7.68 16.89 -23.71
CA PRO A 28 -8.57 16.94 -24.88
C PRO A 28 -9.80 17.82 -24.60
N SER A 29 -10.57 18.19 -25.63
CA SER A 29 -11.66 19.17 -25.51
C SER A 29 -12.85 18.70 -24.66
N GLU A 30 -12.99 17.39 -24.49
CA GLU A 30 -14.11 16.69 -23.85
C GLU A 30 -14.02 16.81 -22.32
N ASP A 31 -12.83 17.05 -21.79
CA ASP A 31 -12.58 17.18 -20.35
C ASP A 31 -11.93 18.54 -20.00
N PRO A 32 -12.70 19.64 -20.07
CA PRO A 32 -12.20 20.96 -19.72
C PRO A 32 -11.89 21.11 -18.22
N HIS A 33 -12.56 20.32 -17.37
CA HIS A 33 -12.37 20.37 -15.92
C HIS A 33 -10.98 19.89 -15.52
N LYS A 34 -10.49 18.81 -16.15
CA LYS A 34 -9.12 18.30 -15.90
C LYS A 34 -8.05 19.36 -16.04
N PHE A 35 -8.10 20.17 -17.11
CA PHE A 35 -7.13 21.27 -17.28
C PHE A 35 -7.38 22.42 -16.30
N ALA A 36 -8.64 22.78 -16.04
CA ALA A 36 -8.96 23.89 -15.14
C ALA A 36 -8.41 23.67 -13.71
N ILE A 37 -8.48 22.44 -13.21
CA ILE A 37 -8.03 22.08 -11.85
C ILE A 37 -6.50 22.18 -11.76
N VAL A 38 -5.77 21.56 -12.69
CA VAL A 38 -4.29 21.65 -12.70
C VAL A 38 -3.80 23.07 -12.97
N HIS A 39 -4.49 23.82 -13.82
CA HIS A 39 -4.17 25.23 -14.08
C HIS A 39 -4.32 26.08 -12.84
N LYS A 40 -5.37 25.85 -12.04
CA LYS A 40 -5.61 26.59 -10.79
C LYS A 40 -4.51 26.36 -9.75
N VAL A 41 -3.99 25.13 -9.65
CA VAL A 41 -3.02 24.75 -8.60
C VAL A 41 -1.58 24.97 -9.04
N PHE A 42 -1.21 24.55 -10.24
CA PHE A 42 0.17 24.60 -10.72
C PHE A 42 0.43 25.75 -11.69
N GLY A 43 -0.58 26.20 -12.44
CA GLY A 43 -0.42 27.18 -13.51
C GLY A 43 0.07 26.56 -14.82
N ALA A 44 -0.38 27.12 -15.96
CA ALA A 44 -0.08 26.59 -17.29
C ALA A 44 1.42 26.54 -17.59
N SER A 45 2.16 27.59 -17.20
CA SER A 45 3.60 27.69 -17.47
C SER A 45 4.41 26.64 -16.74
N ASN A 46 4.07 26.33 -15.48
CA ASN A 46 4.78 25.32 -14.71
C ASN A 46 4.50 23.91 -15.25
N ILE A 47 3.25 23.61 -15.60
CA ILE A 47 2.90 22.35 -16.26
C ILE A 47 3.67 22.22 -17.58
N SER A 48 3.75 23.27 -18.39
CA SER A 48 4.52 23.25 -19.64
C SER A 48 5.98 22.89 -19.41
N LYS A 49 6.64 23.52 -18.42
CA LYS A 49 8.04 23.27 -18.07
C LYS A 49 8.25 21.82 -17.61
N MET A 50 7.43 21.36 -16.65
CA MET A 50 7.49 19.99 -16.13
C MET A 50 7.32 18.94 -17.25
N LEU A 51 6.37 19.16 -18.18
CA LEU A 51 6.20 18.25 -19.30
C LEU A 51 7.39 18.28 -20.26
N GLN A 52 8.01 19.45 -20.51
CA GLN A 52 9.18 19.56 -21.37
C GLN A 52 10.41 18.85 -20.80
N GLU A 53 10.57 18.83 -19.47
CA GLU A 53 11.66 18.14 -18.77
C GLU A 53 11.52 16.61 -18.78
N LEU A 54 10.33 16.09 -19.09
CA LEU A 54 10.06 14.66 -19.12
C LEU A 54 10.10 14.05 -20.53
N PRO A 55 10.60 12.80 -20.67
CA PRO A 55 10.43 12.01 -21.88
C PRO A 55 8.95 11.84 -22.24
N ALA A 56 8.63 11.82 -23.54
CA ALA A 56 7.25 11.81 -24.02
C ALA A 56 6.39 10.67 -23.45
N HIS A 57 6.98 9.50 -23.22
CA HIS A 57 6.28 8.32 -22.69
C HIS A 57 5.84 8.49 -21.22
N GLN A 58 6.48 9.36 -20.43
CA GLN A 58 6.14 9.57 -19.01
C GLN A 58 5.15 10.71 -18.80
N ARG A 59 4.96 11.57 -19.81
CA ARG A 59 4.13 12.77 -19.70
C ARG A 59 2.67 12.45 -19.41
N ALA A 60 2.14 11.34 -19.93
CA ALA A 60 0.76 10.94 -19.65
C ALA A 60 0.56 10.62 -18.16
N ASP A 61 1.48 9.86 -17.57
CA ASP A 61 1.45 9.52 -16.14
C ASP A 61 1.69 10.76 -15.28
N ALA A 62 2.64 11.63 -15.66
CA ALA A 62 2.87 12.89 -14.97
C ALA A 62 1.62 13.79 -14.96
N VAL A 63 0.89 13.89 -16.08
CA VAL A 63 -0.38 14.63 -16.11
C VAL A 63 -1.42 13.98 -15.19
N SER A 64 -1.50 12.65 -15.14
CA SER A 64 -2.40 11.95 -14.22
C SER A 64 -2.08 12.26 -12.76
N SER A 65 -0.81 12.26 -12.37
CA SER A 65 -0.36 12.66 -11.02
C SER A 65 -0.70 14.12 -10.71
N LEU A 66 -0.41 15.04 -11.63
CA LEU A 66 -0.74 16.47 -11.46
C LEU A 66 -2.25 16.67 -11.28
N VAL A 67 -3.08 15.96 -12.05
CA VAL A 67 -4.55 16.05 -11.91
C VAL A 67 -5.00 15.54 -10.55
N TYR A 68 -4.45 14.42 -10.08
CA TYR A 68 -4.75 13.89 -8.76
C TYR A 68 -4.35 14.88 -7.65
N GLU A 69 -3.12 15.38 -7.68
CA GLU A 69 -2.60 16.31 -6.68
C GLU A 69 -3.38 17.63 -6.66
N ALA A 70 -3.67 18.20 -7.84
CA ALA A 70 -4.46 19.42 -7.94
C ALA A 70 -5.90 19.20 -7.43
N SER A 71 -6.51 18.06 -7.76
CA SER A 71 -7.84 17.71 -7.27
C SER A 71 -7.87 17.55 -5.75
N ALA A 72 -6.84 16.92 -5.18
CA ALA A 72 -6.69 16.81 -3.73
C ALA A 72 -6.54 18.19 -3.08
N ARG A 73 -5.70 19.07 -3.64
CA ARG A 73 -5.50 20.45 -3.14
C ARG A 73 -6.75 21.32 -3.26
N VAL A 74 -7.60 21.09 -4.27
CA VAL A 74 -8.88 21.80 -4.40
C VAL A 74 -9.88 21.35 -3.32
N ARG A 75 -9.92 20.06 -2.99
CA ARG A 75 -10.80 19.53 -1.92
C ARG A 75 -10.31 19.88 -0.53
N ASP A 76 -8.99 19.82 -0.32
CA ASP A 76 -8.31 20.18 0.93
C ASP A 76 -7.24 21.25 0.64
N PRO A 77 -7.59 22.54 0.79
CA PRO A 77 -6.64 23.64 0.54
C PRO A 77 -5.45 23.67 1.49
N VAL A 78 -5.56 23.02 2.66
CA VAL A 78 -4.54 23.01 3.71
C VAL A 78 -3.53 21.90 3.45
N TYR A 79 -3.98 20.65 3.38
CA TYR A 79 -3.10 19.48 3.30
C TYR A 79 -3.07 18.82 1.92
N GLY A 80 -4.09 19.02 1.07
CA GLY A 80 -4.16 18.42 -0.26
C GLY A 80 -3.92 16.90 -0.24
N CYS A 81 -3.00 16.41 -1.08
CA CYS A 81 -2.64 14.98 -1.10
C CYS A 81 -1.86 14.53 0.15
N VAL A 82 -1.23 15.44 0.90
CA VAL A 82 -0.50 15.11 2.13
C VAL A 82 -1.47 14.59 3.21
N GLY A 83 -2.70 15.11 3.26
CA GLY A 83 -3.72 14.59 4.18
C GLY A 83 -4.04 13.11 3.93
N ALA A 84 -4.11 12.70 2.66
CA ALA A 84 -4.29 11.30 2.28
C ALA A 84 -3.09 10.45 2.68
N ILE A 85 -1.87 10.96 2.48
CA ILE A 85 -0.63 10.29 2.90
C ILE A 85 -0.63 10.05 4.41
N SER A 86 -0.88 11.08 5.21
CA SER A 86 -0.91 10.98 6.68
C SER A 86 -2.00 10.02 7.17
N TYR A 87 -3.19 10.06 6.56
CA TYR A 87 -4.26 9.12 6.88
C TYR A 87 -3.86 7.67 6.60
N LEU A 88 -3.26 7.40 5.44
CA LEU A 88 -2.81 6.05 5.08
C LEU A 88 -1.67 5.57 5.98
N GLN A 89 -0.70 6.43 6.31
CA GLN A 89 0.38 6.10 7.25
C GLN A 89 -0.15 5.73 8.64
N ASN A 90 -1.14 6.47 9.14
CA ASN A 90 -1.80 6.16 10.41
C ASN A 90 -2.53 4.82 10.37
N GLN A 91 -3.22 4.51 9.28
CA GLN A 91 -3.89 3.21 9.11
C GLN A 91 -2.89 2.06 9.07
N VAL A 92 -1.77 2.21 8.34
CA VAL A 92 -0.71 1.19 8.30
C VAL A 92 -0.19 0.93 9.72
N SER A 93 0.09 1.98 10.49
CA SER A 93 0.56 1.85 11.87
C SER A 93 -0.47 1.14 12.77
N GLN A 94 -1.74 1.51 12.66
CA GLN A 94 -2.82 0.87 13.44
C GLN A 94 -2.96 -0.62 13.10
N LEU A 95 -2.92 -0.97 11.80
CA LEU A 95 -3.03 -2.35 11.35
C LEU A 95 -1.81 -3.18 11.79
N GLN A 96 -0.61 -2.61 11.76
CA GLN A 96 0.60 -3.26 12.27
C GLN A 96 0.51 -3.53 13.77
N MET A 97 -0.03 -2.58 14.55
CA MET A 97 -0.26 -2.77 15.99
C MET A 97 -1.28 -3.89 16.25
N GLN A 98 -2.41 -3.88 15.54
CA GLN A 98 -3.43 -4.93 15.67
C GLN A 98 -2.88 -6.31 15.32
N LEU A 99 -2.06 -6.39 14.27
CA LEU A 99 -1.39 -7.63 13.89
C LEU A 99 -0.45 -8.13 14.99
N ALA A 100 0.36 -7.24 15.58
CA ALA A 100 1.28 -7.59 16.66
C ALA A 100 0.53 -8.10 17.90
N VAL A 101 -0.59 -7.46 18.27
CA VAL A 101 -1.45 -7.91 19.39
C VAL A 101 -2.01 -9.30 19.11
N ALA A 102 -2.62 -9.52 17.93
CA ALA A 102 -3.18 -10.81 17.56
C ALA A 102 -2.11 -11.93 17.54
N GLN A 103 -0.91 -11.63 17.05
CA GLN A 103 0.21 -12.57 17.07
C GLN A 103 0.64 -12.93 18.50
N ALA A 104 0.71 -11.94 19.40
CA ALA A 104 1.03 -12.18 20.81
C ALA A 104 -0.04 -13.03 21.51
N GLU A 105 -1.33 -12.78 21.23
CA GLU A 105 -2.44 -13.59 21.76
C GLU A 105 -2.36 -15.05 21.31
N VAL A 106 -2.08 -15.30 20.03
CA VAL A 106 -1.91 -16.65 19.48
C VAL A 106 -0.76 -17.39 20.19
N LEU A 107 0.38 -16.73 20.38
CA LEU A 107 1.53 -17.31 21.08
C LEU A 107 1.20 -17.64 22.55
N CYS A 108 0.50 -16.74 23.25
CA CYS A 108 0.06 -16.99 24.62
C CYS A 108 -0.86 -18.21 24.74
N ILE A 109 -1.81 -18.37 23.80
CA ILE A 109 -2.71 -19.54 23.78
C ILE A 109 -1.93 -20.83 23.53
N GLN A 110 -0.98 -20.83 22.59
CA GLN A 110 -0.13 -21.99 22.30
C GLN A 110 0.71 -22.39 23.51
N MET A 111 1.34 -21.43 24.21
CA MET A 111 2.12 -21.72 25.42
C MET A 111 1.26 -22.33 26.54
N GLN A 112 0.00 -21.91 26.69
CA GLN A 112 -0.94 -22.50 27.66
C GLN A 112 -1.34 -23.93 27.27
N GLN A 113 -1.51 -24.21 25.97
CA GLN A 113 -1.78 -25.57 25.46
C GLN A 113 -0.59 -26.51 25.69
N ASP A 114 0.64 -26.05 25.46
CA ASP A 114 1.85 -26.85 25.71
C ASP A 114 2.05 -27.11 27.22
N SER A 115 1.73 -26.11 28.06
CA SER A 115 1.80 -26.25 29.52
C SER A 115 0.74 -27.20 30.09
N SER A 116 -0.46 -27.25 29.48
CA SER A 116 -1.53 -28.18 29.89
C SER A 116 -1.34 -29.58 29.33
N ALA A 117 -0.69 -29.75 28.17
CA ALA A 117 -0.28 -31.05 27.64
C ALA A 117 0.82 -31.74 28.49
N MET A 118 1.60 -30.98 29.27
CA MET A 118 2.51 -31.53 30.29
C MET A 118 1.84 -31.95 31.61
N GLN A 119 0.53 -31.72 31.79
CA GLN A 119 -0.24 -32.17 32.95
C GLN A 119 -1.13 -33.37 32.61
N LEU A 120 -0.50 -34.51 32.34
CA LEU A 120 -1.13 -35.81 32.58
C LEU A 120 -0.43 -36.49 33.77
N PRO A 121 -0.95 -36.41 35.01
CA PRO A 121 -0.57 -37.37 36.03
C PRO A 121 -1.32 -38.66 35.73
N ARG A 122 -0.73 -39.57 34.97
CA ARG A 122 -1.15 -40.97 35.00
C ARG A 122 -0.26 -41.72 35.99
N MET A 123 -0.53 -41.52 37.28
CA MET A 123 -0.25 -42.59 38.23
C MET A 123 -1.21 -43.72 37.87
N VAL A 124 -0.72 -44.69 37.11
CA VAL A 124 -1.31 -46.03 37.11
C VAL A 124 -0.64 -46.75 38.26
N ASP A 125 -1.40 -47.09 39.30
CA ASP A 125 -0.96 -48.03 40.33
C ASP A 125 -0.55 -49.32 39.63
N VAL A 126 0.75 -49.61 39.64
CA VAL A 126 1.32 -50.89 39.22
C VAL A 126 1.56 -51.68 40.50
N PRO A 127 0.90 -52.84 40.72
CA PRO A 127 1.24 -53.72 41.83
C PRO A 127 2.69 -54.18 41.68
N SER A 128 3.48 -53.98 42.73
CA SER A 128 4.86 -54.43 42.85
C SER A 128 4.98 -55.95 42.67
N ASP A 129 5.84 -56.37 41.75
CA ASP A 129 6.63 -57.59 41.90
C ASP A 129 7.99 -57.38 41.19
N ASP A 130 9.05 -57.83 41.87
CA ASP A 130 10.47 -57.58 41.66
C ASP A 130 11.05 -57.90 40.25
N ASP A 131 11.98 -57.03 39.79
CA ASP A 131 13.35 -57.32 39.26
C ASP A 131 13.83 -56.40 38.09
N LYS A 132 14.88 -55.60 38.41
CA LYS A 132 16.04 -55.18 37.55
C LYS A 132 15.90 -54.01 36.52
N PRO A 133 16.97 -53.18 36.27
CA PRO A 133 16.84 -51.80 35.77
C PRO A 133 17.22 -51.53 34.30
N SER A 134 16.94 -50.29 33.86
CA SER A 134 17.35 -49.54 32.64
C SER A 134 16.46 -49.72 31.39
N SER A 135 15.67 -48.75 30.95
CA SER A 135 16.03 -47.41 30.43
C SER A 135 14.75 -46.59 30.14
N PRO A 136 14.76 -45.25 30.16
CA PRO A 136 13.57 -44.46 29.81
C PRO A 136 13.38 -44.40 28.28
N PRO A 137 12.13 -44.36 27.78
CA PRO A 137 11.88 -44.20 26.35
C PRO A 137 12.31 -42.80 25.91
N PHE A 138 13.11 -42.74 24.86
CA PHE A 138 13.37 -41.49 24.13
C PHE A 138 12.04 -40.95 23.60
N LEU A 139 11.58 -39.81 24.13
CA LEU A 139 10.56 -38.99 23.49
C LEU A 139 11.27 -37.83 22.78
N LEU A 140 11.41 -37.95 21.46
CA LEU A 140 11.73 -36.83 20.58
C LEU A 140 10.43 -36.10 20.22
N PRO A 141 10.25 -34.80 20.56
CA PRO A 141 9.31 -33.95 19.86
C PRO A 141 10.03 -33.37 18.64
N ASN A 142 10.13 -34.15 17.56
CA ASN A 142 10.60 -33.65 16.29
C ASN A 142 9.40 -33.16 15.46
N ASN A 143 9.04 -31.89 15.60
CA ASN A 143 8.34 -31.14 14.54
C ASN A 143 8.40 -29.62 14.70
N LEU A 144 9.59 -29.09 15.04
CA LEU A 144 9.84 -27.64 15.10
C LEU A 144 10.29 -27.07 13.74
N ALA A 145 10.50 -27.91 12.72
CA ALA A 145 11.16 -27.51 11.46
C ALA A 145 10.22 -27.16 10.30
N HIS A 146 8.89 -27.38 10.41
CA HIS A 146 8.01 -27.25 9.25
C HIS A 146 7.21 -25.93 9.13
N PHE A 147 7.21 -25.07 10.16
CA PHE A 147 6.35 -23.86 10.15
C PHE A 147 7.11 -22.52 10.24
N LEU A 148 8.44 -22.53 10.28
CA LEU A 148 9.25 -21.29 10.23
C LEU A 148 9.58 -20.83 8.80
N ASN A 149 8.94 -21.39 7.76
CA ASN A 149 9.09 -20.87 6.40
C ASN A 149 8.13 -19.70 6.13
N LEU A 150 8.44 -18.55 6.70
CA LEU A 150 8.18 -17.25 6.06
C LEU A 150 9.54 -16.67 5.68
N SER A 151 9.96 -16.98 4.45
CA SER A 151 11.09 -16.30 3.82
C SER A 151 10.76 -14.81 3.65
N PRO A 152 11.72 -13.90 3.87
CA PRO A 152 11.48 -12.48 3.71
C PRO A 152 11.42 -12.09 2.22
N ALA A 153 10.72 -10.98 2.00
CA ALA A 153 10.60 -10.21 0.78
C ALA A 153 11.74 -10.32 -0.25
N SER A 154 11.35 -10.35 -1.53
CA SER A 154 12.10 -9.76 -2.65
C SER A 154 11.22 -8.69 -3.29
#